data_AF-A0A6C0BMP3-F1
#
_entry.id   AF-A0A6C0BMP3-F1
#
_cell.length_a   1.000
_cell.length_b   1.000
_cell.length_c   1.000
_cell.angle_alpha   90.00
_cell.angle_beta   90.00
_cell.angle_gamma   90.00
#
_symmetry.space_group_name_H-M   'P 1'
#
loop_
_entity.id
_entity.type
_entity.pdbx_description
1 polymer ?
#
loop_
_entity_poly.entity_id
_entity_poly.type
_entity_poly.pdbx_seq_one_letter_code
_entity_poly.pdbx_strand_id
1 'polypeptide(L)'
;MNTNLPTDTRRGGQSTNRLARIRKEKRHVYQTKIVAACEHFLRGPSTLIVAGNTQLPREILERLRQSTRLSHVTLLGYHKISEVLSLNQIIDQSLGLIQDKKIQTEAKIISELRDLIRQDPDLLVFGRTEVQEAQYQLRYLVLQDSVQDLDLDIECRRLKYSTFLESYGGMIGVRYYKLS
;
A
#
# COMPACT_ATOMS: atom_id res chain seq x y z
N MET A 1 -6.46 22.43 2.39
CA MET A 1 -5.84 23.59 3.07
C MET A 1 -4.54 23.94 2.35
N ASN A 2 -4.48 25.07 1.63
CA ASN A 2 -3.32 25.48 0.83
C ASN A 2 -2.17 26.00 1.69
N THR A 3 -1.15 25.18 1.91
CA THR A 3 0.16 25.63 2.38
C THR A 3 0.95 26.20 1.19
N ASN A 4 0.67 27.45 0.81
CA ASN A 4 1.42 28.15 -0.23
C ASN A 4 2.90 28.28 0.18
N LEU A 5 3.74 27.43 -0.40
CA LEU A 5 5.20 27.49 -0.36
C LEU A 5 5.65 28.44 -1.48
N PRO A 6 6.38 29.54 -1.16
CA PRO A 6 6.84 30.47 -2.19
C PRO A 6 7.84 29.77 -3.12
N THR A 7 7.61 29.84 -4.43
CA THR A 7 8.44 29.26 -5.50
C THR A 7 9.82 29.93 -5.58
N ASP A 8 10.82 29.20 -6.06
CA ASP A 8 12.18 29.75 -6.26
C ASP A 8 12.18 30.71 -7.44
N THR A 9 12.16 32.00 -7.11
CA THR A 9 12.47 33.05 -8.08
C THR A 9 13.98 33.23 -8.09
N ARG A 10 14.58 32.95 -9.25
CA ARG A 10 16.01 32.97 -9.57
C ARG A 10 16.62 34.38 -9.59
N ARG A 11 16.16 35.28 -8.72
CA ARG A 11 16.67 36.66 -8.56
C ARG A 11 17.29 36.79 -7.18
N GLY A 12 18.61 36.64 -7.11
CA GLY A 12 19.39 36.75 -5.88
C GLY A 12 19.30 38.15 -5.29
N GLY A 13 18.81 38.24 -4.05
CA GLY A 13 18.74 39.48 -3.28
C GLY A 13 18.57 39.19 -1.79
N GLN A 14 18.60 40.22 -0.93
CA GLN A 14 18.40 40.08 0.53
C GLN A 14 17.06 39.41 0.89
N SER A 15 16.08 39.45 -0.01
CA SER A 15 14.80 38.75 0.10
C SER A 15 14.92 37.22 0.03
N THR A 16 15.97 36.67 -0.59
CA THR A 16 16.19 35.22 -0.71
C THR A 16 16.39 34.55 0.66
N ASN A 17 17.20 35.16 1.54
CA ASN A 17 17.44 34.63 2.89
C ASN A 17 16.19 34.70 3.77
N ARG A 18 15.43 35.80 3.66
CA ARG A 18 14.14 35.95 4.36
C ARG A 18 13.12 34.92 3.89
N LEU A 19 13.00 34.70 2.59
CA LEU A 19 12.09 33.70 2.01
C LEU A 19 12.50 32.28 2.41
N ALA A 20 13.79 31.96 2.43
CA ALA A 20 14.30 30.68 2.91
C ALA A 20 13.91 30.44 4.38
N ARG A 21 14.04 31.46 5.24
CA ARG A 21 13.60 31.39 6.65
C ARG A 21 12.10 31.14 6.77
N ILE A 22 11.27 31.90 6.04
CA ILE A 22 9.81 31.72 6.03
C ILE A 22 9.41 30.32 5.55
N ARG A 23 10.08 29.77 4.53
CA ARG A 23 9.84 28.40 4.05
C ARG A 23 10.17 27.37 5.11
N LYS A 24 11.31 27.53 5.80
CA LYS A 24 11.72 26.63 6.90
C LYS A 24 10.72 26.64 8.04
N GLU A 25 10.25 27.82 8.42
CA GLU A 25 9.25 28.00 9.49
C GLU A 25 7.89 27.39 9.13
N LYS A 26 7.38 27.67 7.92
CA LYS A 26 6.14 27.05 7.42
C LYS A 26 6.23 25.52 7.35
N ARG A 27 7.38 24.99 6.90
CA ARG A 27 7.63 23.55 6.87
C ARG A 27 7.63 22.95 8.28
N HIS A 28 8.28 23.62 9.24
CA HIS A 28 8.31 23.17 10.63
C HIS A 28 6.90 23.12 11.23
N VAL A 29 6.08 24.16 11.01
CA VAL A 29 4.67 24.18 11.44
C VAL A 29 3.87 23.05 10.82
N TYR A 30 4.05 22.80 9.52
CA TYR A 30 3.36 21.71 8.82
C TYR A 30 3.71 20.33 9.42
N GLN A 31 5.00 20.05 9.63
CA GLN A 31 5.45 18.83 10.28
C GLN A 31 4.89 18.68 11.70
N THR A 32 4.86 19.76 12.50
CA THR A 32 4.30 19.73 13.86
C THR A 32 2.82 19.37 13.84
N LYS A 33 2.06 19.90 12.87
CA LYS A 33 0.64 19.55 12.69
C LYS A 33 0.44 18.09 12.33
N ILE A 34 1.30 17.51 11.48
CA ILE A 34 1.24 16.07 11.15
C ILE A 34 1.50 15.22 12.38
N VAL A 35 2.55 15.51 13.15
CA VAL A 35 2.87 14.76 14.37
C VAL A 35 1.72 14.84 15.37
N ALA A 36 1.17 16.04 15.61
CA ALA A 36 0.02 16.22 16.49
C ALA A 36 -1.22 15.45 16.02
N ALA A 37 -1.47 15.40 14.70
CA ALA A 37 -2.55 14.58 14.14
C ALA A 37 -2.30 13.09 14.37
N CYS A 38 -1.08 12.59 14.12
CA CYS A 38 -0.71 11.20 14.40
C CYS A 38 -0.91 10.84 15.88
N GLU A 39 -0.46 11.68 16.80
CA GLU A 39 -0.68 11.50 18.25
C GLU A 39 -2.17 11.45 18.62
N HIS A 40 -3.02 12.20 17.92
CA HIS A 40 -4.44 12.24 18.20
C HIS A 40 -5.19 11.00 17.68
N PHE A 41 -4.86 10.55 16.47
CA PHE A 41 -5.58 9.47 15.77
C PHE A 41 -5.04 8.08 16.08
N LEU A 42 -3.74 7.91 16.34
CA LEU A 42 -3.13 6.61 16.57
C LEU A 42 -3.22 6.20 18.05
N ARG A 43 -4.37 5.65 18.43
CA ARG A 43 -4.62 5.15 19.79
C ARG A 43 -4.41 3.63 19.84
N GLY A 44 -3.33 3.19 20.49
CA GLY A 44 -3.00 1.77 20.64
C GLY A 44 -2.06 1.23 19.55
N PRO A 45 -1.61 -0.03 19.69
CA PRO A 45 -0.55 -0.60 18.87
C PRO A 45 -0.91 -0.51 17.38
N SER A 46 -0.12 0.26 16.65
CA SER A 46 -0.36 0.59 15.25
C SER A 46 0.94 0.47 14.48
N THR A 47 0.83 0.17 13.19
CA THR A 47 1.96 0.17 12.28
C THR A 47 1.81 1.34 11.32
N LEU A 48 2.84 2.19 11.22
CA LEU A 48 2.78 3.41 10.41
C LEU A 48 3.87 3.40 9.34
N ILE A 49 3.44 3.71 8.12
CA ILE A 49 4.28 3.91 6.94
C ILE A 49 4.12 5.38 6.52
N VAL A 50 5.22 6.08 6.27
CA VAL A 50 5.20 7.49 5.85
C VAL A 50 5.71 7.59 4.42
N ALA A 51 4.87 7.96 3.44
CA ALA A 51 5.29 7.96 2.04
C ALA A 51 5.10 9.32 1.35
N GLY A 52 5.95 9.64 0.37
CA GLY A 52 5.83 10.89 -0.41
C GLY A 52 7.02 11.19 -1.33
N ASN A 53 6.92 12.25 -2.14
CA ASN A 53 7.83 12.53 -3.27
C ASN A 53 9.12 13.32 -2.92
N THR A 54 9.42 13.57 -1.64
CA THR A 54 10.57 14.43 -1.26
C THR A 54 11.26 13.93 0.01
N GLN A 55 12.15 14.76 0.58
CA GLN A 55 12.77 14.52 1.88
C GLN A 55 11.78 14.63 3.06
N LEU A 56 10.61 15.22 2.84
CA LEU A 56 9.64 15.53 3.89
C LEU A 56 9.13 14.28 4.66
N PRO A 57 8.78 13.14 4.01
CA PRO A 57 8.48 11.89 4.70
C PRO A 57 9.57 11.44 5.68
N ARG A 58 10.85 11.55 5.30
CA ARG A 58 11.97 11.21 6.17
C ARG A 58 12.04 12.17 7.37
N GLU A 59 11.92 13.47 7.14
CA GLU A 59 11.90 14.48 8.22
C GLU A 59 10.73 14.26 9.18
N ILE A 60 9.55 13.88 8.67
CA ILE A 60 8.37 13.55 9.49
C ILE A 60 8.63 12.28 10.31
N LEU A 61 9.16 11.22 9.69
CA LEU A 61 9.47 9.95 10.35
C LEU A 61 10.41 10.16 11.54
N GLU A 62 11.48 10.96 11.37
CA GLU A 62 12.40 11.28 12.46
C GLU A 62 11.70 12.03 13.61
N ARG A 63 10.80 12.95 13.31
CA ARG A 63 10.02 13.64 14.36
C ARG A 63 9.02 12.73 15.05
N LEU A 64 8.40 11.80 14.34
CA LEU A 64 7.51 10.80 14.93
C LEU A 64 8.27 9.88 15.88
N ARG A 65 9.49 9.45 15.53
CA ARG A 65 10.37 8.65 16.39
C ARG A 65 10.71 9.35 17.71
N GLN A 66 10.77 10.68 17.71
CA GLN A 66 11.06 11.48 18.89
C GLN A 66 9.83 11.69 19.79
N SER A 67 8.62 11.37 19.33
CA SER A 67 7.41 11.50 20.14
C SER A 67 7.25 10.30 21.07
N THR A 68 7.34 10.54 22.38
CA THR A 68 7.08 9.54 23.42
C THR A 68 5.63 9.04 23.40
N ARG A 69 4.69 9.88 22.94
CA ARG A 69 3.27 9.55 22.80
C ARG A 69 2.97 8.57 21.68
N LEU A 70 3.93 8.30 20.79
CA LEU A 70 3.82 7.34 19.71
C LEU A 70 4.73 6.12 19.91
N SER A 71 5.23 5.91 21.13
CA SER A 71 6.09 4.78 21.49
C SER A 71 5.44 3.41 21.23
N HIS A 72 4.10 3.35 21.21
CA HIS A 72 3.33 2.16 20.86
C HIS A 72 3.17 1.95 19.34
N VAL A 73 3.68 2.85 18.50
CA VAL A 73 3.57 2.77 17.04
C VAL A 73 4.85 2.22 16.44
N THR A 74 4.74 1.13 15.70
CA THR A 74 5.84 0.58 14.91
C THR A 74 6.02 1.40 13.64
N LEU A 75 7.13 2.13 13.55
CA LEU A 75 7.47 2.99 12.43
C LEU A 75 8.30 2.23 11.39
N LEU A 76 7.65 1.79 10.30
CA LEU A 76 8.27 0.87 9.33
C LEU A 76 9.27 1.53 8.38
N GLY A 77 9.07 2.79 8.03
CA GLY A 77 9.99 3.49 7.14
C GLY A 77 9.34 4.58 6.32
N TYR A 78 10.07 5.05 5.31
CA TYR A 78 9.54 5.97 4.32
C TYR A 78 9.79 5.49 2.89
N HIS A 79 8.82 5.74 2.01
CA HIS A 79 8.96 5.51 0.57
C HIS A 79 9.07 6.84 -0.16
N LYS A 80 10.13 6.98 -0.98
CA LYS A 80 10.24 8.07 -1.94
C LYS A 80 9.42 7.70 -3.17
N ILE A 81 8.29 8.38 -3.34
CA ILE A 81 7.32 8.09 -4.39
C ILE A 81 7.50 9.14 -5.50
N SER A 82 8.07 8.77 -6.65
CA SER A 82 8.36 9.72 -7.74
C SER A 82 7.11 10.27 -8.46
N GLU A 83 5.97 9.56 -8.38
CA GLU A 83 4.70 9.89 -9.04
C GLU A 83 3.52 9.78 -8.06
N VAL A 84 2.28 9.95 -8.52
CA VAL A 84 1.11 9.58 -7.69
C VAL A 84 0.99 8.05 -7.70
N LEU A 85 1.82 7.35 -6.91
CA LEU A 85 1.60 5.91 -6.71
C LEU A 85 0.26 5.74 -5.99
N SER A 86 -0.53 4.75 -6.42
CA SER A 86 -1.75 4.39 -5.72
C SER A 86 -1.42 3.85 -4.34
N LEU A 87 -2.33 3.99 -3.36
CA LEU A 87 -2.16 3.43 -2.01
C LEU A 87 -1.74 1.95 -2.06
N ASN A 88 -2.26 1.20 -3.04
CA ASN A 88 -1.94 -0.20 -3.25
C ASN A 88 -0.46 -0.44 -3.57
N GLN A 89 0.16 0.40 -4.40
CA GLN A 89 1.60 0.28 -4.72
C GLN A 89 2.47 0.58 -3.50
N ILE A 90 2.05 1.52 -2.64
CA ILE A 90 2.75 1.84 -1.39
C ILE A 90 2.65 0.66 -0.43
N ILE A 91 1.45 0.10 -0.28
CA ILE A 91 1.22 -1.10 0.51
C ILE A 91 2.13 -2.21 -0.01
N ASP A 92 2.08 -2.53 -1.30
CA ASP A 92 2.91 -3.56 -1.94
C ASP A 92 4.40 -3.43 -1.60
N GLN A 93 4.96 -2.23 -1.72
CA GLN A 93 6.37 -1.98 -1.37
C GLN A 93 6.64 -2.07 0.14
N SER A 94 5.64 -1.76 0.96
CA SER A 94 5.73 -1.80 2.41
C SER A 94 5.44 -3.19 3.00
N LEU A 95 4.92 -4.14 2.22
CA LEU A 95 4.63 -5.51 2.67
C LEU A 95 5.89 -6.21 3.17
N GLY A 96 7.07 -5.90 2.60
CA GLY A 96 8.36 -6.40 3.10
C GLY A 96 8.77 -5.82 4.46
N LEU A 97 8.22 -4.66 4.85
CA LEU A 97 8.46 -4.04 6.15
C LEU A 97 7.45 -4.51 7.20
N ILE A 98 6.23 -4.86 6.78
CA ILE A 98 5.19 -5.41 7.65
C ILE A 98 5.61 -6.84 8.06
N GLN A 99 5.95 -7.04 9.34
CA GLN A 99 6.36 -8.35 9.86
C GLN A 99 5.19 -9.34 10.06
N ASP A 100 3.96 -8.93 9.75
CA ASP A 100 2.79 -9.81 9.85
C ASP A 100 2.83 -10.87 8.73
N LYS A 101 3.07 -12.12 9.13
CA LYS A 101 3.16 -13.28 8.23
C LYS A 101 1.91 -13.46 7.36
N LYS A 102 0.71 -13.11 7.86
CA LYS A 102 -0.54 -13.28 7.09
C LYS A 102 -0.58 -12.31 5.92
N ILE A 103 -0.26 -11.05 6.21
CA ILE A 103 -0.21 -9.97 5.21
C ILE A 103 0.88 -10.27 4.16
N GLN A 104 2.05 -10.74 4.58
CA GLN A 104 3.11 -11.16 3.65
C GLN A 104 2.70 -12.36 2.77
N THR A 105 1.93 -13.29 3.32
CA THR A 105 1.43 -14.46 2.55
C THR A 105 0.44 -14.01 1.48
N GLU A 106 -0.52 -13.14 1.81
CA GLU A 106 -1.45 -12.57 0.84
C GLU A 106 -0.73 -11.76 -0.25
N ALA A 107 0.27 -10.96 0.14
CA ALA A 107 1.13 -10.21 -0.78
C ALA A 107 1.75 -11.11 -1.85
N LYS A 108 2.30 -12.26 -1.41
CA LYS A 108 2.95 -13.22 -2.28
C LYS A 108 1.96 -13.84 -3.26
N ILE A 109 0.76 -14.23 -2.79
CA ILE A 109 -0.31 -14.76 -3.65
C ILE A 109 -0.69 -13.72 -4.72
N ILE A 110 -0.84 -12.46 -4.35
CA ILE A 110 -1.18 -11.38 -5.29
C ILE A 110 -0.06 -11.18 -6.31
N SER A 111 1.20 -11.22 -5.89
CA SER A 111 2.35 -11.13 -6.79
C SER A 111 2.35 -12.29 -7.79
N GLU A 112 2.16 -13.52 -7.32
CA GLU A 112 2.06 -14.71 -8.18
C GLU A 112 0.93 -14.57 -9.20
N LEU A 113 -0.25 -14.10 -8.78
CA LEU A 113 -1.38 -13.86 -9.68
C LEU A 113 -1.08 -12.76 -10.71
N ARG A 114 -0.44 -11.66 -10.32
CA ARG A 114 -0.04 -10.59 -11.25
C ARG A 114 0.95 -11.09 -12.31
N ASP A 115 1.89 -11.94 -11.89
CA ASP A 115 2.85 -12.54 -12.80
C ASP A 115 2.15 -13.49 -13.78
N LEU A 116 1.21 -14.32 -13.30
CA LEU A 116 0.39 -15.18 -14.16
C LEU A 116 -0.47 -14.38 -15.15
N ILE A 117 -1.13 -13.30 -14.70
CA ILE A 117 -1.91 -12.43 -15.59
C ILE A 117 -1.03 -11.85 -16.71
N ARG A 118 0.23 -11.53 -16.42
CA ARG A 118 1.15 -10.95 -17.41
C ARG A 118 1.73 -12.01 -18.35
N GLN A 119 2.10 -13.18 -17.83
CA GLN A 119 2.84 -14.19 -18.59
C GLN A 119 1.91 -15.17 -19.29
N ASP A 120 0.90 -15.67 -18.58
CA ASP A 120 0.06 -16.80 -18.98
C ASP A 120 -1.41 -16.58 -18.58
N PRO A 121 -2.09 -15.55 -19.13
CA PRO A 121 -3.46 -15.23 -18.74
C PRO A 121 -4.46 -16.36 -18.99
N ASP A 122 -4.22 -17.23 -19.97
CA ASP A 122 -5.09 -18.37 -20.31
C ASP A 122 -5.15 -19.47 -19.22
N LEU A 123 -4.21 -19.43 -18.27
CA LEU A 123 -4.24 -20.28 -17.08
C LEU A 123 -5.25 -19.79 -16.03
N LEU A 124 -5.81 -18.60 -16.20
CA LEU A 124 -6.68 -17.97 -15.21
C LEU A 124 -8.12 -18.00 -15.69
N VAL A 125 -9.04 -18.26 -14.75
CA VAL A 125 -10.47 -18.09 -14.92
C VAL A 125 -10.99 -17.13 -13.86
N PHE A 126 -11.94 -16.27 -14.24
CA PHE A 126 -12.34 -15.15 -13.41
C PHE A 126 -13.83 -15.25 -13.06
N GLY A 127 -14.17 -14.91 -11.82
CA GLY A 127 -15.55 -14.90 -11.37
C GLY A 127 -16.19 -16.28 -11.21
N ARG A 128 -17.41 -16.28 -10.67
CA ARG A 128 -18.07 -17.49 -10.17
C ARG A 128 -18.39 -18.51 -11.25
N THR A 129 -19.00 -18.07 -12.34
CA THR A 129 -19.49 -18.97 -13.39
C THR A 129 -18.35 -19.71 -14.06
N GLU A 130 -17.31 -19.01 -14.50
CA GLU A 130 -16.16 -19.62 -15.18
C GLU A 130 -15.38 -20.57 -14.27
N VAL A 131 -15.23 -20.22 -12.98
CA VAL A 131 -14.60 -21.08 -11.98
C VAL A 131 -15.37 -22.38 -11.80
N GLN A 132 -16.71 -22.32 -11.72
CA GLN A 132 -17.55 -23.50 -11.58
C GLN A 132 -17.49 -24.40 -12.82
N GLU A 133 -17.50 -23.83 -14.02
CA GLU A 133 -17.35 -24.57 -15.27
C GLU A 133 -15.97 -25.24 -15.38
N ALA A 134 -14.93 -24.56 -14.91
CA ALA A 134 -13.55 -25.04 -14.97
C ALA A 134 -13.14 -25.93 -13.78
N GLN A 135 -14.04 -26.29 -12.86
CA GLN A 135 -13.72 -26.93 -11.57
C GLN A 135 -12.69 -28.07 -11.65
N TYR A 136 -12.81 -28.97 -12.64
CA TYR A 136 -11.92 -30.14 -12.78
C TYR A 136 -10.56 -29.84 -13.42
N GLN A 137 -10.35 -28.59 -13.85
CA GLN A 137 -9.13 -28.11 -14.49
C GLN A 137 -8.32 -27.23 -13.54
N LEU A 138 -8.88 -26.85 -12.39
CA LEU A 138 -8.25 -25.93 -11.45
C LEU A 138 -7.29 -26.65 -10.51
N ARG A 139 -6.12 -26.04 -10.34
CA ARG A 139 -5.11 -26.42 -9.36
C ARG A 139 -5.41 -25.83 -7.99
N TYR A 140 -5.79 -24.56 -7.95
CA TYR A 140 -6.20 -23.87 -6.72
C TYR A 140 -7.12 -22.70 -7.05
N LEU A 141 -7.88 -22.28 -6.05
CA LEU A 141 -8.80 -21.16 -6.11
C LEU A 141 -8.32 -20.05 -5.18
N VAL A 142 -8.38 -18.80 -5.62
CA VAL A 142 -8.13 -17.63 -4.77
C VAL A 142 -9.42 -16.84 -4.60
N LEU A 143 -9.82 -16.62 -3.35
CA LEU A 143 -11.11 -16.02 -2.97
C LEU A 143 -10.91 -14.76 -2.13
N GLN A 144 -11.73 -13.75 -2.38
CA GLN A 144 -11.89 -12.62 -1.47
C GLN A 144 -12.64 -13.12 -0.22
N ASP A 145 -12.25 -12.70 0.98
CA ASP A 145 -12.84 -13.20 2.23
C ASP A 145 -14.36 -12.94 2.34
N SER A 146 -14.83 -11.85 1.72
CA SER A 146 -16.25 -11.49 1.64
C SER A 146 -17.09 -12.36 0.71
N VAL A 147 -16.46 -13.22 -0.10
CA VAL A 147 -17.13 -14.07 -1.07
C VAL A 147 -17.41 -15.43 -0.45
N GLN A 148 -18.63 -15.93 -0.70
CA GLN A 148 -19.06 -17.24 -0.23
C GLN A 148 -18.25 -18.34 -0.91
N ASP A 149 -17.89 -19.37 -0.15
CA ASP A 149 -17.21 -20.54 -0.69
C ASP A 149 -18.05 -21.20 -1.78
N LEU A 150 -17.34 -21.74 -2.77
CA LEU A 150 -17.87 -22.71 -3.68
C LEU A 150 -17.63 -24.09 -3.06
N ASP A 151 -18.65 -24.95 -3.10
CA ASP A 151 -18.54 -26.34 -2.63
C ASP A 151 -17.74 -27.18 -3.63
N LEU A 152 -16.43 -26.91 -3.68
CA LEU A 152 -15.47 -27.52 -4.60
C LEU A 152 -14.34 -28.17 -3.78
N ASP A 153 -13.97 -29.39 -4.14
CA ASP A 153 -12.86 -30.13 -3.51
C ASP A 153 -11.50 -29.67 -4.06
N ILE A 154 -11.16 -28.40 -3.84
CA ILE A 154 -10.00 -27.72 -4.42
C ILE A 154 -9.33 -26.85 -3.35
N GLU A 155 -7.99 -26.78 -3.36
CA GLU A 155 -7.24 -25.89 -2.46
C GLU A 155 -7.70 -24.43 -2.63
N CYS A 156 -8.24 -23.85 -1.55
CA CYS A 156 -8.71 -22.47 -1.53
C CYS A 156 -7.76 -21.57 -0.72
N ARG A 157 -7.33 -20.46 -1.32
CA ARG A 157 -6.52 -19.42 -0.70
C ARG A 157 -7.33 -18.15 -0.55
N ARG A 158 -7.47 -17.64 0.67
CA ARG A 158 -8.31 -16.46 0.96
C ARG A 158 -7.47 -15.20 1.09
N LEU A 159 -7.95 -14.11 0.50
CA LEU A 159 -7.43 -12.76 0.66
C LEU A 159 -8.39 -11.94 1.51
N LYS A 160 -7.92 -11.49 2.67
CA LYS A 160 -8.71 -10.72 3.64
C LYS A 160 -8.39 -9.23 3.60
N TYR A 161 -7.15 -8.87 3.33
CA TYR A 161 -6.67 -7.49 3.50
C TYR A 161 -6.55 -6.72 2.18
N SER A 162 -6.61 -7.42 1.05
CA SER A 162 -6.46 -6.84 -0.28
C SER A 162 -7.81 -6.69 -0.99
N THR A 163 -7.97 -5.62 -1.77
CA THR A 163 -9.10 -5.42 -2.69
C THR A 163 -8.80 -5.92 -4.11
N PHE A 164 -7.66 -6.59 -4.31
CA PHE A 164 -7.17 -7.00 -5.63
C PHE A 164 -8.20 -7.81 -6.44
N LEU A 165 -8.93 -8.72 -5.81
CA LEU A 165 -9.88 -9.59 -6.50
C LEU A 165 -11.20 -8.90 -6.84
N GLU A 166 -11.49 -7.71 -6.29
CA GLU A 166 -12.72 -6.96 -6.58
C GLU A 166 -12.84 -6.65 -8.08
N SER A 167 -11.71 -6.35 -8.73
CA SER A 167 -11.66 -6.10 -10.19
C SER A 167 -11.88 -7.36 -11.03
N TYR A 168 -11.88 -8.55 -10.41
CA TYR A 168 -12.00 -9.85 -11.06
C TYR A 168 -13.21 -10.65 -10.56
N GLY A 169 -14.23 -9.97 -10.02
CA GLY A 169 -15.45 -10.62 -9.53
C GLY A 169 -15.29 -11.34 -8.20
N GLY A 170 -14.23 -11.02 -7.44
CA GLY A 170 -13.98 -11.52 -6.09
C GLY A 170 -13.37 -12.92 -6.01
N MET A 171 -13.08 -13.56 -7.16
CA MET A 171 -12.42 -14.86 -7.20
C MET A 171 -11.64 -15.10 -8.50
N ILE A 172 -10.56 -15.86 -8.40
CA ILE A 172 -9.72 -16.29 -9.52
C ILE A 172 -9.37 -17.76 -9.35
N GLY A 173 -9.71 -18.58 -10.34
CA GLY A 173 -9.24 -19.97 -10.43
C GLY A 173 -7.97 -20.05 -11.26
N VAL A 174 -7.01 -20.88 -10.83
CA VAL A 174 -5.77 -21.13 -11.58
C VAL A 174 -5.76 -22.56 -12.09
N ARG A 175 -5.65 -22.74 -13.40
CA ARG A 175 -5.65 -24.04 -14.09
C ARG A 175 -4.31 -24.78 -13.98
N TYR A 176 -4.35 -26.10 -14.13
CA TYR A 176 -3.14 -26.93 -14.26
C TYR A 176 -2.41 -26.74 -15.59
N TYR A 177 -3.15 -26.46 -16.66
CA TYR A 177 -2.65 -26.36 -18.04
C TYR A 177 -3.43 -25.31 -18.83
N LYS A 178 -2.83 -24.82 -19.92
CA LYS A 178 -3.48 -23.90 -20.86
C LYS A 178 -4.48 -24.66 -21.73
N LEU A 179 -5.60 -24.04 -22.05
CA LEU A 179 -6.47 -24.54 -23.10
C LEU A 179 -5.83 -24.21 -24.46
N SER A 180 -5.43 -25.25 -25.18
CA SER A 180 -4.97 -25.20 -26.57
C SER A 180 -6.10 -24.92 -27.54
#